data_AF-A0A950GX24-F1
#
_entry.id   AF-A0A950GX24-F1
#
_cell.length_a   1.000
_cell.length_b   1.000
_cell.length_c   1.000
_cell.angle_alpha   90.00
_cell.angle_beta   90.00
_cell.angle_gamma   90.00
#
_symmetry.space_group_name_H-M   'P 1'
#
loop_
_entity.id
_entity.type
_entity.pdbx_description
1 polymer ?
#
loop_
_entity_poly.entity_id
_entity_poly.type
_entity_poly.pdbx_seq_one_letter_code
_entity_poly.pdbx_strand_id
1 'polypeptide(L)'
;DDLALFEQVRDYVRAVSPELSDRVEYYDPDVEGLPIFERYHVHEQLHKALDRKVWLPSGGSLIIERTEALTVIDVNTGKNVGRTNLEETVFRNNLEAAEEVARQLRLRDIGGIIVIDFIDMEVRENRDKVAAALRNALARDKTRTQVFDISELGLVEMTRKRVSEGLLETLSSECAVCGGRGVTLDDSVLR
;
A
#
# COMPACT_ATOMS: atom_id res chain seq x y z
N ASP A 1 -25.80 -3.29 5.00
CA ASP A 1 -26.25 -4.58 5.54
C ASP A 1 -26.75 -4.48 6.97
N ASP A 2 -26.44 -3.41 7.70
CA ASP A 2 -27.16 -3.03 8.94
C ASP A 2 -28.22 -1.93 8.66
N LEU A 3 -29.48 -2.20 9.01
CA LEU A 3 -30.60 -1.30 8.75
C LEU A 3 -30.56 -0.02 9.59
N ALA A 4 -30.21 -0.14 10.88
CA ALA A 4 -30.14 1.00 11.79
C ALA A 4 -29.01 1.95 11.38
N LEU A 5 -27.85 1.39 10.99
CA LEU A 5 -26.73 2.17 10.49
C LEU A 5 -27.06 2.83 9.13
N PHE A 6 -27.77 2.14 8.25
CA PHE A 6 -28.23 2.71 6.98
C PHE A 6 -29.10 3.96 7.19
N GLU A 7 -30.11 3.88 8.06
CA GLU A 7 -30.99 5.02 8.35
C GLU A 7 -30.21 6.19 8.94
N GLN A 8 -29.33 5.91 9.89
CA GLN A 8 -28.47 6.93 10.51
C GLN A 8 -27.58 7.63 9.49
N VAL A 9 -26.90 6.87 8.61
CA VAL A 9 -26.01 7.43 7.58
C VAL A 9 -26.80 8.21 6.55
N ARG A 10 -27.94 7.69 6.08
CA ARG A 10 -28.80 8.37 5.10
C ARG A 10 -29.28 9.71 5.62
N ASP A 11 -29.75 9.77 6.87
CA ASP A 11 -30.28 11.00 7.46
C ASP A 11 -29.17 12.02 7.70
N TYR A 12 -27.97 11.57 8.11
CA TYR A 12 -26.78 12.43 8.18
C TYR A 12 -26.39 13.00 6.81
N VAL A 13 -26.30 12.17 5.78
CA VAL A 13 -25.95 12.62 4.42
C VAL A 13 -26.99 13.58 3.88
N ARG A 14 -28.29 13.32 4.09
CA ARG A 14 -29.36 14.27 3.72
C ARG A 14 -29.22 15.63 4.40
N ALA A 15 -28.75 15.68 5.64
CA ALA A 15 -28.56 16.94 6.36
C ALA A 15 -27.31 17.72 5.88
N VAL A 16 -26.25 17.02 5.51
CA VAL A 16 -24.94 17.63 5.20
C VAL A 16 -24.71 17.86 3.69
N SER A 17 -25.19 16.95 2.85
CA SER A 17 -25.00 16.95 1.38
C SER A 17 -26.17 16.20 0.72
N PRO A 18 -27.35 16.86 0.60
CA PRO A 18 -28.56 16.25 0.04
C PRO A 18 -28.35 15.62 -1.34
N GLU A 19 -27.51 16.21 -2.18
CA GLU A 19 -27.19 15.73 -3.52
C GLU A 19 -26.50 14.34 -3.55
N LEU A 20 -25.96 13.89 -2.42
CA LEU A 20 -25.37 12.55 -2.28
C LEU A 20 -26.32 11.54 -1.64
N SER A 21 -27.51 11.95 -1.16
CA SER A 21 -28.39 11.05 -0.40
C SER A 21 -28.85 9.85 -1.20
N ASP A 22 -29.09 10.04 -2.49
CA ASP A 22 -29.58 8.99 -3.38
C ASP A 22 -28.52 7.93 -3.69
N ARG A 23 -27.25 8.17 -3.30
CA ARG A 23 -26.15 7.20 -3.43
C ARG A 23 -26.04 6.27 -2.21
N VAL A 24 -26.79 6.53 -1.14
CA VAL A 24 -26.81 5.70 0.06
C VAL A 24 -27.89 4.63 -0.13
N GLU A 25 -27.47 3.40 -0.35
CA GLU A 25 -28.36 2.27 -0.60
C GLU A 25 -28.26 1.24 0.53
N TYR A 26 -29.40 0.67 0.93
CA TYR A 26 -29.41 -0.45 1.87
C TYR A 26 -29.09 -1.74 1.12
N TYR A 27 -28.01 -2.39 1.52
CA TYR A 27 -27.68 -3.73 1.05
C TYR A 27 -28.41 -4.77 1.91
N ASP A 28 -29.33 -5.52 1.31
CA ASP A 28 -30.09 -6.58 1.98
C ASP A 28 -29.48 -7.96 1.64
N PRO A 29 -28.78 -8.61 2.59
CA PRO A 29 -28.15 -9.91 2.33
C PRO A 29 -29.13 -11.02 1.95
N ASP A 30 -30.39 -10.96 2.41
CA ASP A 30 -31.40 -11.99 2.14
C ASP A 30 -31.94 -11.87 0.70
N VAL A 31 -32.03 -10.65 0.18
CA VAL A 31 -32.41 -10.38 -1.22
C VAL A 31 -31.24 -10.62 -2.17
N GLU A 32 -30.05 -10.18 -1.78
CA GLU A 32 -28.86 -10.22 -2.63
C GLU A 32 -28.15 -11.60 -2.63
N GLY A 33 -28.49 -12.47 -1.67
CA GLY A 33 -28.06 -13.87 -1.61
C GLY A 33 -26.65 -14.10 -1.06
N LEU A 34 -25.89 -13.04 -0.77
CA LEU A 34 -24.54 -13.10 -0.19
C LEU A 34 -24.29 -11.90 0.75
N PRO A 35 -23.45 -12.02 1.78
CA PRO A 35 -22.95 -10.87 2.54
C PRO A 35 -22.24 -9.84 1.66
N ILE A 36 -22.34 -8.56 2.02
CA ILE A 36 -21.81 -7.45 1.19
C ILE A 36 -20.31 -7.59 0.91
N PHE A 37 -19.50 -7.94 1.91
CA PHE A 37 -18.07 -8.11 1.74
C PHE A 37 -17.70 -9.31 0.87
N GLU A 38 -18.53 -10.35 0.83
CA GLU A 38 -18.33 -11.50 -0.05
C GLU A 38 -18.64 -11.11 -1.49
N ARG A 39 -19.79 -10.45 -1.74
CA ARG A 39 -20.17 -9.97 -3.08
C ARG A 39 -19.08 -9.10 -3.72
N TYR A 40 -18.43 -8.25 -2.94
CA TYR A 40 -17.37 -7.36 -3.43
C TYR A 40 -15.95 -7.89 -3.23
N HIS A 41 -15.79 -9.16 -2.86
CA HIS A 41 -14.49 -9.82 -2.65
C HIS A 41 -13.56 -9.03 -1.70
N VAL A 42 -14.12 -8.38 -0.68
CA VAL A 42 -13.35 -7.53 0.25
C VAL A 42 -12.37 -8.37 1.05
N HIS A 43 -12.74 -9.59 1.45
CA HIS A 43 -11.86 -10.50 2.18
C HIS A 43 -10.59 -10.84 1.38
N GLU A 44 -10.72 -11.15 0.09
CA GLU A 44 -9.56 -11.43 -0.78
C GLU A 44 -8.66 -10.21 -0.93
N GLN A 45 -9.26 -9.02 -1.06
CA GLN A 45 -8.52 -7.77 -1.13
C GLN A 45 -7.79 -7.46 0.18
N LEU A 46 -8.42 -7.78 1.32
CA LEU A 46 -7.83 -7.61 2.65
C LEU A 46 -6.63 -8.54 2.85
N HIS A 47 -6.75 -9.82 2.49
CA HIS A 47 -5.62 -10.75 2.53
C HIS A 47 -4.44 -10.25 1.69
N LYS A 48 -4.70 -9.81 0.45
CA LYS A 48 -3.68 -9.21 -0.42
C LYS A 48 -3.07 -7.92 0.15
N ALA A 49 -3.86 -7.13 0.88
CA ALA A 49 -3.39 -5.91 1.54
C ALA A 49 -2.55 -6.18 2.79
N LEU A 50 -2.71 -7.35 3.42
CA LEU A 50 -1.89 -7.80 4.55
C LEU A 50 -0.61 -8.53 4.09
N ASP A 51 -0.58 -9.05 2.87
CA ASP A 51 0.61 -9.69 2.31
C ASP A 51 1.80 -8.74 2.21
N ARG A 52 2.98 -9.21 2.62
CA ARG A 52 4.24 -8.45 2.50
C ARG A 52 4.60 -8.14 1.04
N LYS A 53 4.26 -9.05 0.12
CA LYS A 53 4.60 -8.97 -1.30
C LYS A 53 3.40 -8.50 -2.13
N VAL A 54 3.62 -7.49 -2.97
CA VAL A 54 2.62 -6.97 -3.91
C VAL A 54 3.11 -7.19 -5.33
N TRP A 55 2.32 -7.84 -6.18
CA TRP A 55 2.67 -8.07 -7.57
C TRP A 55 2.30 -6.87 -8.43
N LEU A 56 3.21 -6.49 -9.32
CA LEU A 56 2.98 -5.46 -10.34
C LEU A 56 2.42 -6.11 -11.61
N PRO A 57 1.51 -5.45 -12.35
CA PRO A 57 1.01 -5.92 -13.65
C PRO A 57 2.09 -6.40 -14.63
N SER A 58 3.25 -5.74 -14.69
CA SER A 58 4.36 -6.18 -15.57
C SER A 58 5.15 -7.41 -15.06
N GLY A 59 4.72 -8.01 -13.93
CA GLY A 59 5.35 -9.18 -13.33
C GLY A 59 6.50 -8.89 -12.36
N GLY A 60 6.80 -7.60 -12.11
CA GLY A 60 7.62 -7.17 -10.97
C GLY A 60 6.89 -7.31 -9.64
N SER A 61 7.51 -6.88 -8.55
CA SER A 61 6.85 -6.88 -7.24
C SER A 61 7.44 -5.87 -6.28
N LEU A 62 6.60 -5.36 -5.38
CA LEU A 62 7.01 -4.61 -4.21
C LEU A 62 7.10 -5.53 -2.99
N ILE A 63 8.09 -5.30 -2.13
CA ILE A 63 8.20 -5.92 -0.82
C ILE A 63 8.08 -4.81 0.22
N ILE A 64 7.03 -4.84 1.03
CA ILE A 64 6.73 -3.80 2.02
C ILE A 64 7.07 -4.33 3.40
N GLU A 65 8.07 -3.74 4.06
CA GLU A 65 8.49 -4.12 5.40
C GLU A 65 8.37 -2.97 6.37
N ARG A 66 7.77 -3.26 7.52
CA ARG A 66 7.70 -2.32 8.62
C ARG A 66 8.76 -2.67 9.65
N THR A 67 9.53 -1.67 10.05
CA THR A 67 10.45 -1.73 11.18
C THR A 67 9.87 -0.92 12.34
N GLU A 68 10.60 -0.83 13.45
CA GLU A 68 10.22 0.00 14.59
C GLU A 68 10.12 1.49 14.23
N ALA A 69 11.07 2.00 13.44
CA ALA A 69 11.21 3.42 13.18
C ALA A 69 10.62 3.87 11.83
N LEU A 70 10.68 3.00 10.81
CA LEU A 70 10.33 3.36 9.44
C LEU A 70 9.79 2.17 8.63
N THR A 71 9.12 2.46 7.53
CA THR A 71 8.70 1.46 6.55
C THR A 71 9.65 1.47 5.36
N VAL A 72 10.13 0.30 4.95
CA VAL A 72 10.95 0.10 3.75
C VAL A 72 10.09 -0.53 2.67
N ILE A 73 10.21 -0.05 1.44
CA ILE A 73 9.57 -0.64 0.27
C ILE A 73 10.62 -0.92 -0.78
N ASP A 74 10.81 -2.19 -1.12
CA ASP A 74 11.79 -2.66 -2.10
C ASP A 74 11.11 -3.03 -3.42
N VAL A 75 11.68 -2.58 -4.54
CA VAL A 75 11.13 -2.81 -5.89
C VAL A 75 11.94 -3.89 -6.61
N ASN A 76 11.27 -4.97 -6.99
CA ASN A 76 11.87 -6.08 -7.73
C ASN A 76 11.37 -6.15 -9.17
N THR A 77 12.29 -6.47 -10.08
CA THR A 77 11.95 -6.80 -11.47
C THR A 77 11.38 -8.22 -11.59
N GLY A 78 10.53 -8.43 -12.60
CA GLY A 78 10.02 -9.76 -12.95
C GLY A 78 11.03 -10.59 -13.76
N LYS A 79 10.75 -11.89 -13.93
CA LYS A 79 11.65 -12.81 -14.66
C LYS A 79 11.81 -12.53 -16.17
N ASN A 80 10.95 -11.70 -16.77
CA ASN A 80 10.91 -11.43 -18.22
C ASN A 80 11.64 -10.16 -18.64
N VAL A 81 12.81 -9.88 -18.06
CA VAL A 81 13.61 -8.72 -18.46
C VAL A 81 14.20 -8.98 -19.85
N GLY A 82 13.73 -8.24 -20.86
CA GLY A 82 14.20 -8.37 -22.24
C GLY A 82 15.69 -8.05 -22.33
N ARG A 83 16.48 -8.94 -22.93
CA ARG A 83 17.95 -8.84 -22.99
C ARG A 83 18.49 -7.60 -23.71
N THR A 84 17.66 -6.90 -24.48
CA THR A 84 18.11 -5.85 -25.40
C THR A 84 17.83 -4.42 -24.93
N ASN A 85 17.00 -4.19 -23.90
CA ASN A 85 16.80 -2.85 -23.34
C ASN A 85 16.51 -2.87 -21.82
N LEU A 86 17.53 -3.19 -21.04
CA LEU A 86 17.46 -3.30 -19.58
C LEU A 86 17.02 -1.98 -18.93
N GLU A 87 17.64 -0.86 -19.30
CA GLU A 87 17.36 0.47 -18.73
C GLU A 87 15.90 0.89 -18.94
N GLU A 88 15.35 0.70 -20.15
CA GLU A 88 13.94 1.01 -20.40
C GLU A 88 13.00 0.10 -19.59
N THR A 89 13.34 -1.18 -19.45
CA THR A 89 12.55 -2.12 -18.66
C THR A 89 12.53 -1.74 -17.18
N VAL A 90 13.70 -1.38 -16.64
CA VAL A 90 13.86 -0.90 -15.26
C VAL A 90 13.06 0.39 -15.06
N PHE A 91 13.21 1.36 -15.95
CA PHE A 91 12.50 2.62 -15.86
C PHE A 91 10.97 2.43 -15.87
N ARG A 92 10.44 1.57 -16.77
CA ARG A 92 9.01 1.24 -16.83
C ARG A 92 8.52 0.55 -15.56
N ASN A 93 9.31 -0.37 -15.00
CA ASN A 93 8.97 -1.05 -13.75
C ASN A 93 8.93 -0.05 -12.58
N ASN A 94 9.91 0.84 -12.46
CA ASN A 94 9.95 1.85 -11.40
C ASN A 94 8.78 2.86 -11.51
N LEU A 95 8.34 3.22 -12.72
CA LEU A 95 7.13 4.05 -12.90
C LEU A 95 5.86 3.37 -12.38
N GLU A 96 5.69 2.09 -12.72
CA GLU A 96 4.57 1.28 -12.23
C GLU A 96 4.64 1.08 -10.72
N ALA A 97 5.82 0.83 -10.19
CA ALA A 97 6.09 0.74 -8.76
C ALA A 97 5.73 2.05 -8.04
N ALA A 98 6.07 3.22 -8.59
CA ALA A 98 5.75 4.50 -7.98
C ALA A 98 4.24 4.72 -7.82
N GLU A 99 3.44 4.34 -8.83
CA GLU A 99 1.97 4.40 -8.75
C GLU A 99 1.42 3.42 -7.71
N GLU A 100 1.93 2.19 -7.70
CA GLU A 100 1.48 1.14 -6.80
C GLU A 100 1.88 1.42 -5.34
N VAL A 101 3.08 1.96 -5.09
CA VAL A 101 3.50 2.43 -3.77
C VAL A 101 2.49 3.45 -3.23
N ALA A 102 2.18 4.49 -3.99
CA ALA A 102 1.21 5.50 -3.56
C ALA A 102 -0.18 4.89 -3.27
N ARG A 103 -0.60 3.87 -4.04
CA ARG A 103 -1.84 3.14 -3.79
C ARG A 103 -1.79 2.33 -2.49
N GLN A 104 -0.70 1.61 -2.24
CA GLN A 104 -0.51 0.77 -1.06
C GLN A 104 -0.41 1.59 0.21
N LEU A 105 0.25 2.75 0.18
CA LEU A 105 0.32 3.66 1.33
C LEU A 105 -1.09 4.10 1.78
N ARG A 106 -2.00 4.34 0.84
CA ARG A 106 -3.41 4.66 1.14
C ARG A 106 -4.20 3.43 1.60
N LEU A 107 -4.07 2.31 0.89
CA LEU A 107 -4.82 1.09 1.17
C LEU A 107 -4.51 0.52 2.57
N ARG A 108 -3.24 0.56 2.95
CA ARG A 108 -2.73 0.02 4.22
C ARG A 108 -2.64 1.06 5.34
N ASP A 109 -2.98 2.32 5.03
CA ASP A 109 -2.78 3.51 5.86
C ASP A 109 -1.37 3.60 6.51
N ILE A 110 -0.34 3.38 5.70
CA ILE A 110 1.06 3.45 6.17
C ILE A 110 1.43 4.93 6.38
N GLY A 111 1.95 5.27 7.56
CA GLY A 111 2.39 6.61 7.91
C GLY A 111 3.70 6.61 8.69
N GLY A 112 4.32 7.77 8.82
CA GLY A 112 5.66 7.94 9.38
C GLY A 112 6.71 8.14 8.30
N ILE A 113 7.94 7.72 8.61
CA ILE A 113 9.08 7.75 7.69
C ILE A 113 9.01 6.52 6.80
N ILE A 114 9.12 6.73 5.50
CA ILE A 114 9.05 5.68 4.49
C ILE A 114 10.27 5.83 3.57
N VAL A 115 10.98 4.73 3.35
CA VAL A 115 12.11 4.65 2.42
C VAL A 115 11.72 3.69 1.29
N ILE A 116 11.90 4.12 0.05
CA ILE A 116 11.59 3.33 -1.14
C ILE A 116 12.90 3.08 -1.88
N ASP A 117 13.23 1.81 -2.06
CA ASP A 117 14.39 1.34 -2.81
C ASP A 117 13.96 0.98 -4.23
N PHE A 118 14.10 1.94 -5.15
CA PHE A 118 13.83 1.73 -6.56
C PHE A 118 15.01 1.00 -7.20
N ILE A 119 14.72 0.23 -8.25
CA ILE A 119 15.78 -0.45 -9.01
C ILE A 119 16.73 0.60 -9.60
N ASP A 120 18.04 0.34 -9.50
CA ASP A 120 19.10 1.23 -9.99
C ASP A 120 18.87 1.68 -11.45
N MET A 121 18.96 3.00 -11.67
CA MET A 121 18.86 3.62 -12.99
C MET A 121 20.10 4.45 -13.26
N GLU A 122 20.76 4.21 -14.40
CA GLU A 122 21.96 4.96 -14.78
C GLU A 122 21.61 6.39 -15.18
N VAL A 123 20.47 6.56 -15.87
CA VAL A 123 20.05 7.84 -16.42
C VAL A 123 19.38 8.69 -15.35
N ARG A 124 19.98 9.84 -15.02
CA ARG A 124 19.42 10.80 -14.04
C ARG A 124 18.02 11.28 -14.42
N GLU A 125 17.76 11.51 -15.70
CA GLU A 125 16.44 11.91 -16.19
C GLU A 125 15.35 10.87 -15.87
N ASN A 126 15.69 9.57 -15.86
CA ASN A 126 14.77 8.50 -15.48
C ASN A 126 14.45 8.57 -13.97
N ARG A 127 15.46 8.81 -13.12
CA ARG A 127 15.27 9.05 -11.68
C ARG A 127 14.31 10.21 -11.41
N ASP A 128 14.51 11.34 -12.08
CA ASP A 128 13.68 12.52 -11.92
C ASP A 128 12.22 12.26 -12.33
N LYS A 129 12.02 11.50 -13.42
CA LYS A 129 10.69 11.08 -13.90
C LYS A 129 9.99 10.14 -12.91
N VAL A 130 10.70 9.18 -12.31
CA VAL A 130 10.14 8.28 -11.28
C VAL A 130 9.73 9.06 -10.04
N ALA A 131 10.59 9.97 -9.55
CA ALA A 131 10.25 10.83 -8.41
C ALA A 131 9.03 11.73 -8.71
N ALA A 132 8.93 12.28 -9.92
CA ALA A 132 7.77 13.05 -10.35
C ALA A 132 6.50 12.19 -10.43
N ALA A 133 6.58 10.96 -10.96
CA ALA A 133 5.47 10.03 -11.01
C ALA A 133 4.95 9.68 -9.61
N LEU A 134 5.85 9.42 -8.65
CA LEU A 134 5.50 9.17 -7.25
C LEU A 134 4.76 10.37 -6.64
N ARG A 135 5.28 11.60 -6.82
CA ARG A 135 4.63 12.83 -6.33
C ARG A 135 3.23 13.02 -6.92
N ASN A 136 3.08 12.78 -8.22
CA ASN A 136 1.79 12.88 -8.91
C ASN A 136 0.79 11.82 -8.41
N ALA A 137 1.25 10.59 -8.17
CA ALA A 137 0.41 9.52 -7.63
C ALA A 137 -0.03 9.79 -6.17
N LEU A 138 0.83 10.45 -5.39
CA LEU A 138 0.56 10.89 -4.01
C LEU A 138 -0.31 12.15 -3.94
N ALA A 139 -0.42 12.94 -4.99
CA ALA A 139 -1.30 14.13 -5.02
C ALA A 139 -2.79 13.80 -4.82
N ARG A 140 -3.18 12.54 -5.04
CA ARG A 140 -4.54 12.03 -4.77
C ARG A 140 -4.74 11.60 -3.31
N ASP A 141 -3.68 11.55 -2.51
CA ASP A 141 -3.76 11.23 -1.10
C ASP A 141 -4.26 12.44 -0.31
N LYS A 142 -5.27 12.23 0.54
CA LYS A 142 -5.80 13.27 1.43
C LYS A 142 -4.86 13.52 2.62
N THR A 143 -3.98 12.57 2.90
CA THR A 143 -2.99 12.66 3.98
C THR A 143 -1.78 13.45 3.49
N ARG A 144 -1.31 14.39 4.32
CA ARG A 144 -0.14 15.20 3.97
C ARG A 144 1.10 14.31 3.79
N THR A 145 1.75 14.44 2.64
CA THR A 145 3.00 13.76 2.30
C THR A 145 4.11 14.77 2.00
N GLN A 146 5.35 14.34 2.18
CA GLN A 146 6.53 15.08 1.75
C GLN A 146 7.52 14.07 1.16
N VAL A 147 7.89 14.25 -0.10
CA VAL A 147 8.76 13.35 -0.86
C VAL A 147 10.04 14.09 -1.22
N PHE A 148 11.19 13.54 -0.81
CA PHE A 148 12.50 14.06 -1.15
C PHE A 148 12.95 13.53 -2.52
N ASP A 149 14.04 14.09 -3.07
CA ASP A 149 14.61 13.60 -4.32
C ASP A 149 15.28 12.23 -4.12
N ILE A 150 15.49 11.51 -5.22
CA ILE A 150 16.22 10.23 -5.19
C ILE A 150 17.66 10.53 -4.77
N SER A 151 18.11 9.88 -3.70
CA SER A 151 19.48 9.98 -3.20
C SER A 151 20.49 9.39 -4.17
N GLU A 152 21.78 9.64 -3.91
CA GLU A 152 22.86 9.00 -4.67
C GLU A 152 22.92 7.47 -4.46
N LEU A 153 22.31 6.97 -3.38
CA LEU A 153 22.18 5.55 -3.09
C LEU A 153 20.96 4.89 -3.77
N GLY A 154 20.21 5.63 -4.61
CA GLY A 154 19.02 5.10 -5.28
C GLY A 154 17.74 5.13 -4.44
N LEU A 155 17.84 5.51 -3.16
CA LEU A 155 16.72 5.55 -2.24
C LEU A 155 15.89 6.83 -2.36
N VAL A 156 14.57 6.70 -2.23
CA VAL A 156 13.64 7.82 -2.03
C VAL A 156 13.16 7.82 -0.59
N GLU A 157 13.41 8.93 0.09
CA GLU A 157 12.91 9.19 1.43
C GLU A 157 11.63 10.00 1.36
N MET A 158 10.65 9.65 2.17
CA MET A 158 9.43 10.44 2.30
C MET A 158 8.83 10.35 3.70
N THR A 159 7.96 11.31 4.01
CA THR A 159 7.09 11.23 5.17
C THR A 159 5.63 11.28 4.73
N ARG A 160 4.79 10.53 5.44
CA ARG A 160 3.32 10.61 5.34
C ARG A 160 2.77 10.78 6.73
N LYS A 161 1.94 11.81 6.97
CA LYS A 161 1.37 12.07 8.30
C LYS A 161 0.66 10.82 8.82
N ARG A 162 0.95 10.41 10.04
CA ARG A 162 0.30 9.27 10.68
C ARG A 162 -1.12 9.69 11.14
N VAL A 163 -2.14 9.02 10.62
CA VAL A 163 -3.56 9.26 10.95
C VAL A 163 -4.11 8.13 11.81
N SER A 164 -3.72 6.88 11.52
CA SER A 164 -4.02 5.70 12.35
C SER A 164 -2.76 4.85 12.59
N GLU A 165 -2.93 3.68 13.20
CA GLU A 165 -1.83 2.73 13.42
C GLU A 165 -1.41 1.98 12.16
N GLY A 166 -2.30 1.89 11.16
CA GLY A 166 -2.15 1.10 9.95
C GLY A 166 -3.00 -0.17 9.97
N LEU A 167 -3.22 -0.74 8.79
CA LEU A 167 -4.06 -1.93 8.61
C LEU A 167 -3.49 -3.16 9.33
N LEU A 168 -2.18 -3.38 9.21
CA LEU A 168 -1.52 -4.55 9.78
C LEU A 168 -1.58 -4.53 11.31
N GLU A 169 -1.33 -3.39 11.93
CA GLU A 169 -1.30 -3.23 13.39
C GLU A 169 -2.69 -3.39 13.98
N THR A 170 -3.70 -2.88 13.29
CA THR A 170 -5.10 -2.99 13.72
C THR A 170 -5.60 -4.44 13.66
N LEU A 171 -5.08 -5.24 12.72
CA LEU A 171 -5.58 -6.59 12.42
C LEU A 171 -4.61 -7.71 12.82
N SER A 172 -3.51 -7.41 13.51
CA SER A 172 -2.54 -8.41 13.94
C SER A 172 -2.19 -8.27 15.42
N SER A 173 -1.70 -9.36 15.98
CA SER A 173 -1.11 -9.41 17.30
C SER A 173 0.35 -9.86 17.19
N GLU A 174 1.16 -9.52 18.18
CA GLU A 174 2.55 -9.95 18.23
C GLU A 174 2.67 -11.48 18.18
N CYS A 175 3.69 -11.98 17.47
CA CYS A 175 3.92 -13.41 17.33
C CYS A 175 4.34 -14.03 18.67
N ALA A 176 3.54 -14.95 19.20
CA ALA A 176 3.81 -15.62 20.49
C ALA A 176 5.07 -16.50 20.50
N VAL A 177 5.60 -16.90 19.33
CA VAL A 177 6.77 -17.77 19.21
C VAL A 177 8.07 -16.97 19.25
N CYS A 178 8.15 -15.89 18.48
CA CYS A 178 9.39 -15.13 18.31
C CYS A 178 9.35 -13.73 18.95
N GLY A 179 8.22 -13.31 19.56
CA GLY A 179 8.06 -11.97 20.12
C GLY A 179 8.28 -10.89 19.06
N GLY A 180 7.66 -11.06 17.89
CA GLY A 180 7.79 -10.13 16.77
C GLY A 180 9.15 -10.15 16.04
N ARG A 181 10.14 -10.95 16.47
CA ARG A 181 11.50 -10.97 15.89
C ARG A 181 11.56 -11.47 14.45
N GLY A 182 10.58 -12.27 14.01
CA GLY A 182 10.57 -12.88 12.67
C GLY A 182 11.55 -14.05 12.48
N VAL A 183 12.35 -14.39 13.51
CA VAL A 183 13.27 -15.54 13.51
C VAL A 183 13.29 -16.22 14.89
N THR A 184 13.49 -17.53 14.90
CA THR A 184 13.78 -18.31 16.12
C THR A 184 15.29 -18.51 16.24
N LEU A 185 15.84 -18.34 17.44
CA LEU A 185 17.26 -18.62 17.68
C LEU A 185 17.45 -20.11 17.98
N ASP A 186 18.60 -20.64 17.57
CA ASP A 186 18.99 -22.00 17.94
C ASP A 186 19.53 -22.02 19.37
N ASP A 187 18.72 -22.51 20.29
CA ASP A 187 19.04 -22.63 21.71
C ASP A 187 20.29 -23.50 21.97
N SER A 188 20.66 -24.40 21.05
CA SER A 188 21.83 -25.27 21.23
C SER A 188 23.16 -24.50 21.13
N VAL A 189 23.15 -23.34 20.47
CA VAL A 189 24.32 -22.46 20.30
C VAL A 189 24.38 -21.39 21.41
N LEU A 190 23.27 -21.20 22.15
CA LEU A 190 23.13 -20.19 23.22
C LEU A 190 23.30 -20.77 24.63
N ARG A 191 23.59 -22.07 24.75
CA ARG A 191 23.83 -22.78 26.01
C ARG A 191 25.27 -23.23 26.17
#